data_AF-G0TV44-F1
#
_entry.id   AF-G0TV44-F1
#
_cell.length_a   1.000
_cell.length_b   1.000
_cell.length_c   1.000
_cell.angle_alpha   90.00
_cell.angle_beta   90.00
_cell.angle_gamma   90.00
#
_symmetry.space_group_name_H-M   'P 1'
#
loop_
_entity.id
_entity.type
_entity.pdbx_description
1 polymer ?
#
loop_
_entity_poly.entity_id
_entity_poly.type
_entity_poly.pdbx_seq_one_letter_code
_entity_poly.pdbx_strand_id
1 'polypeptide(L)'
;EVQRDIESSFRGFYTALRRLRDKLGRWSEDVAGGNVYHAPEKVSEEINTMIGPLFPALLSVNVHAPEPRKRELEELKHFILVSIIVISPAAALNQLSKMVYSNCFSIFQRVELAKAVGEAAQHLSRVETRLDSNQMSKQLKNDESCKMAKRIYPPIPVPRKTTTIGLFEGKNTRRWGNAVTHRVNKSEKLFVNLLADVAHLFIASLLTKSEDDHFSFFRDSDPYVSAEVLRSISVVVQCVASNRHIAPVLCENIMPFVLTVVSQHPLPTIRRQCWILAGEVMRSWCGAGPLISYNDASVRPYGGLIYSSSLTFSQEWKSAQRALESTFSLKEDPLSADVAIIVLADLQDIVAATLDFENMKSRAVVPKRIVITTTSGEGV
;
A
#
# COMPACT_ATOMS: atom_id res chain seq x y z
N GLU A 1 30.92 -19.82 -22.61
CA GLU A 1 29.69 -20.60 -22.82
C GLU A 1 28.77 -20.37 -21.63
N VAL A 2 28.93 -21.14 -20.55
CA VAL A 2 28.17 -21.08 -19.25
C VAL A 2 27.59 -19.71 -18.88
N GLN A 3 28.38 -18.63 -18.89
CA GLN A 3 27.87 -17.29 -18.57
C GLN A 3 26.78 -16.79 -19.53
N ARG A 4 26.92 -17.01 -20.85
CA ARG A 4 25.87 -16.67 -21.84
C ARG A 4 24.61 -17.52 -21.64
N ASP A 5 24.79 -18.75 -21.17
CA ASP A 5 23.68 -19.67 -20.90
C ASP A 5 22.93 -19.25 -19.62
N ILE A 6 23.64 -18.79 -18.58
CA ILE A 6 23.05 -18.15 -17.40
C ILE A 6 22.30 -16.86 -17.80
N GLU A 7 22.93 -15.97 -18.59
CA GLU A 7 22.30 -14.72 -19.03
C GLU A 7 21.02 -14.95 -19.86
N SER A 8 21.07 -15.89 -20.81
CA SER A 8 19.91 -16.24 -21.63
C SER A 8 18.81 -16.93 -20.82
N SER A 9 19.19 -17.81 -19.88
CA SER A 9 18.25 -18.47 -18.96
C SER A 9 17.56 -17.48 -18.03
N PHE A 10 18.29 -16.56 -17.40
CA PHE A 10 17.70 -15.51 -16.55
C PHE A 10 16.76 -14.61 -17.36
N ARG A 11 17.14 -14.18 -18.57
CA ARG A 11 16.28 -13.35 -19.42
C ARG A 11 15.03 -14.12 -19.87
N GLY A 12 15.19 -15.37 -20.31
CA GLY A 12 14.08 -16.25 -20.66
C GLY A 12 13.10 -16.46 -19.50
N PHE A 13 13.63 -16.84 -18.34
CA PHE A 13 12.82 -17.09 -17.14
C PHE A 13 12.12 -15.82 -16.64
N TYR A 14 12.81 -14.67 -16.60
CA TYR A 14 12.17 -13.39 -16.31
C TYR A 14 11.04 -13.06 -17.28
N THR A 15 11.19 -13.30 -18.59
CA THR A 15 10.10 -13.08 -19.55
C THR A 15 8.92 -14.04 -19.36
N ALA A 16 9.17 -15.28 -18.94
CA ALA A 16 8.11 -16.25 -18.61
C ALA A 16 7.35 -15.82 -17.34
N LEU A 17 8.07 -15.50 -16.26
CA LEU A 17 7.48 -14.99 -15.03
C LEU A 17 6.72 -13.67 -15.27
N ARG A 18 7.27 -12.76 -16.07
CA ARG A 18 6.56 -11.53 -16.45
C ARG A 18 5.23 -11.81 -17.15
N ARG A 19 5.17 -12.79 -18.06
CA ARG A 19 3.91 -13.19 -18.73
C ARG A 19 2.90 -13.79 -17.75
N LEU A 20 3.34 -14.56 -16.76
CA LEU A 20 2.48 -15.07 -15.68
C LEU A 20 1.99 -13.93 -14.77
N ARG A 21 2.87 -12.99 -14.41
CA ARG A 21 2.53 -11.80 -13.62
C ARG A 21 1.57 -10.87 -14.38
N ASP A 22 1.69 -10.76 -15.70
CA ASP A 22 0.76 -10.01 -16.56
C ASP A 22 -0.62 -10.71 -16.75
N LYS A 23 -0.84 -11.87 -16.10
CA LYS A 23 -2.17 -12.46 -15.87
C LYS A 23 -2.78 -12.07 -14.52
N LEU A 24 -1.98 -11.71 -13.52
CA LEU A 24 -2.50 -11.19 -12.26
C LEU A 24 -3.22 -9.86 -12.56
N GLY A 25 -4.50 -9.80 -12.19
CA GLY A 25 -5.36 -8.68 -12.57
C GLY A 25 -6.09 -8.82 -13.90
N ARG A 26 -5.97 -9.95 -14.62
CA ARG A 26 -6.97 -10.33 -15.64
C ARG A 26 -8.17 -10.96 -14.95
N TRP A 27 -9.35 -10.49 -15.32
CA TRP A 27 -10.62 -11.01 -14.81
C TRP A 27 -11.40 -11.59 -15.99
N SER A 28 -11.71 -12.87 -15.94
CA SER A 28 -12.64 -13.51 -16.86
C SER A 28 -14.07 -13.16 -16.46
N GLU A 29 -14.85 -12.68 -17.43
CA GLU A 29 -16.31 -12.56 -17.33
C GLU A 29 -16.94 -13.95 -17.53
N ASP A 30 -17.63 -14.45 -16.51
CA ASP A 30 -18.49 -15.62 -16.60
C ASP A 30 -19.96 -15.19 -16.49
N VAL A 31 -20.81 -15.63 -17.40
CA VAL A 31 -22.19 -15.17 -17.53
C VAL A 31 -23.13 -16.30 -17.14
N ALA A 32 -23.39 -16.40 -15.83
CA ALA A 32 -24.28 -17.40 -15.25
C ALA A 32 -25.63 -16.78 -14.88
N GLY A 33 -26.72 -17.32 -15.43
CA GLY A 33 -28.10 -16.94 -15.05
C GLY A 33 -28.50 -15.50 -15.34
N GLY A 34 -27.81 -14.81 -16.26
CA GLY A 34 -28.06 -13.40 -16.60
C GLY A 34 -27.27 -12.38 -15.77
N ASN A 35 -26.50 -12.84 -14.78
CA ASN A 35 -25.54 -12.01 -14.05
C ASN A 35 -24.14 -12.20 -14.63
N VAL A 36 -23.36 -11.11 -14.71
CA VAL A 36 -21.94 -11.15 -15.06
C VAL A 36 -21.13 -11.27 -13.77
N TYR A 37 -20.39 -12.37 -13.63
CA TYR A 37 -19.43 -12.58 -12.56
C TYR A 37 -18.03 -12.33 -13.10
N HIS A 38 -17.22 -11.56 -12.37
CA HIS A 38 -15.80 -11.39 -12.68
C HIS A 38 -14.99 -12.30 -11.76
N ALA A 39 -14.29 -13.28 -12.33
CA ALA A 39 -13.36 -14.16 -11.61
C ALA A 39 -11.92 -13.87 -12.04
N PRO A 40 -10.93 -13.85 -11.13
CA PRO A 40 -9.52 -13.69 -11.51
C PRO A 40 -9.04 -14.90 -12.32
N GLU A 41 -8.26 -14.67 -13.38
CA GLU A 41 -7.65 -15.74 -14.17
C GLU A 41 -6.69 -16.55 -13.27
N LYS A 42 -6.89 -17.86 -13.17
CA LYS A 42 -6.00 -18.73 -12.39
C LYS A 42 -4.60 -18.76 -13.00
N VAL A 43 -3.61 -18.29 -12.23
CA VAL A 43 -2.19 -18.46 -12.57
C VAL A 43 -1.78 -19.90 -12.28
N SER A 44 -0.92 -20.48 -13.13
CA SER A 44 -0.50 -21.88 -12.97
C SER A 44 0.25 -22.10 -11.65
N GLU A 45 -0.22 -23.08 -10.88
CA GLU A 45 0.39 -23.51 -9.62
C GLU A 45 1.58 -24.46 -9.83
N GLU A 46 1.94 -24.83 -11.06
CA GLU A 46 3.08 -25.71 -11.38
C GLU A 46 4.39 -25.22 -10.73
N ILE A 47 4.57 -23.90 -10.66
CA ILE A 47 5.74 -23.26 -10.04
C ILE A 47 5.88 -23.57 -8.54
N ASN A 48 4.78 -23.89 -7.84
CA ASN A 48 4.76 -24.15 -6.40
C ASN A 48 5.66 -25.35 -6.04
N THR A 49 5.70 -26.37 -6.90
CA THR A 49 6.56 -27.54 -6.73
C THR A 49 8.04 -27.24 -6.93
N MET A 50 8.35 -26.27 -7.81
CA MET A 50 9.72 -25.88 -8.16
C MET A 50 10.31 -24.84 -7.19
N ILE A 51 9.47 -24.10 -6.45
CA ILE A 51 9.89 -23.03 -5.53
C ILE A 51 10.94 -23.49 -4.50
N GLY A 52 10.77 -24.68 -3.92
CA GLY A 52 11.68 -25.27 -2.94
C GLY A 52 13.15 -25.34 -3.41
N PRO A 53 13.46 -26.05 -4.51
CA PRO A 53 14.81 -26.08 -5.07
C PRO A 53 15.22 -24.80 -5.81
N LEU A 54 14.27 -24.03 -6.37
CA LEU A 54 14.57 -22.85 -7.19
C LEU A 54 15.17 -21.69 -6.39
N PHE A 55 14.65 -21.37 -5.21
CA PHE A 55 15.17 -20.26 -4.41
C PHE A 55 16.65 -20.46 -3.99
N PRO A 56 17.06 -21.61 -3.41
CA PRO A 56 18.47 -21.88 -3.11
C PRO A 56 19.35 -21.87 -4.35
N ALA A 57 18.87 -22.44 -5.48
CA ALA A 57 19.61 -22.46 -6.72
C ALA A 57 19.87 -21.03 -7.24
N LEU A 58 18.84 -20.18 -7.33
CA LEU A 58 18.95 -18.79 -7.79
C LEU A 58 19.93 -17.98 -6.95
N LEU A 59 19.88 -18.09 -5.62
CA LEU A 59 20.81 -17.38 -4.73
C LEU A 59 22.25 -17.88 -4.83
N SER A 60 22.44 -19.14 -5.23
CA SER A 60 23.77 -19.75 -5.38
C SER A 60 24.45 -19.41 -6.72
N VAL A 61 23.73 -18.83 -7.68
CA VAL A 61 24.32 -18.39 -8.96
C VAL A 61 25.11 -17.09 -8.73
N ASN A 62 26.43 -17.22 -8.69
CA ASN A 62 27.34 -16.07 -8.63
C ASN A 62 27.61 -15.49 -10.03
N VAL A 63 27.23 -14.24 -10.28
CA VAL A 63 27.45 -13.58 -11.57
C VAL A 63 28.90 -13.10 -11.71
N HIS A 64 29.65 -13.74 -12.60
CA HIS A 64 31.03 -13.40 -12.94
C HIS A 64 31.08 -12.52 -14.20
N ALA A 65 30.73 -11.25 -14.07
CA ALA A 65 30.65 -10.29 -15.18
C ALA A 65 31.37 -8.97 -14.86
N PRO A 66 31.78 -8.17 -15.86
CA PRO A 66 32.26 -6.81 -15.64
C PRO A 66 31.14 -5.94 -15.02
N GLU A 67 31.52 -5.02 -14.14
CA GLU A 67 30.63 -4.26 -13.25
C GLU A 67 29.26 -3.81 -13.80
N PRO A 68 29.14 -3.10 -14.95
CA PRO A 68 27.83 -2.69 -15.45
C PRO A 68 26.93 -3.90 -15.78
N ARG A 69 27.50 -4.94 -16.39
CA ARG A 69 26.78 -6.16 -16.75
C ARG A 69 26.45 -7.02 -15.53
N LYS A 70 27.32 -7.01 -14.52
CA LYS A 70 27.07 -7.70 -13.24
C LYS A 70 25.82 -7.13 -12.57
N ARG A 71 25.72 -5.80 -12.44
CA ARG A 71 24.56 -5.14 -11.84
C ARG A 71 23.25 -5.46 -12.56
N GLU A 72 23.23 -5.36 -13.90
CA GLU A 72 22.04 -5.74 -14.69
C GLU A 72 21.53 -7.16 -14.40
N LEU A 73 22.44 -8.11 -14.12
CA LEU A 73 22.09 -9.51 -13.89
C LEU A 73 21.72 -9.81 -12.44
N GLU A 74 22.36 -9.14 -11.47
CA GLU A 74 21.93 -9.19 -10.06
C GLU A 74 20.55 -8.51 -9.89
N GLU A 75 20.29 -7.39 -10.58
CA GLU A 75 18.95 -6.78 -10.67
C GLU A 75 17.94 -7.74 -11.31
N LEU A 76 18.30 -8.41 -12.40
CA LEU A 76 17.44 -9.40 -13.06
C LEU A 76 17.13 -10.61 -12.15
N LYS A 77 18.12 -11.09 -11.40
CA LYS A 77 17.99 -12.15 -10.38
C LYS A 77 17.03 -11.72 -9.28
N HIS A 78 17.18 -10.50 -8.76
CA HIS A 78 16.27 -9.91 -7.78
C HIS A 78 14.84 -9.75 -8.33
N PHE A 79 14.65 -9.26 -9.57
CA PHE A 79 13.33 -9.21 -10.21
C PHE A 79 12.69 -10.58 -10.43
N ILE A 80 13.48 -11.64 -10.64
CA ILE A 80 13.00 -13.02 -10.69
C ILE A 80 12.48 -13.44 -9.30
N LEU A 81 13.26 -13.22 -8.23
CA LEU A 81 12.84 -13.52 -6.84
C LEU A 81 11.52 -12.82 -6.50
N VAL A 82 11.43 -11.50 -6.72
CA VAL A 82 10.23 -10.69 -6.52
C VAL A 82 9.05 -11.25 -7.33
N SER A 83 9.26 -11.60 -8.60
CA SER A 83 8.19 -12.12 -9.46
C SER A 83 7.66 -13.48 -9.00
N ILE A 84 8.52 -14.36 -8.46
CA ILE A 84 8.10 -15.66 -7.88
C ILE A 84 7.20 -15.43 -6.66
N ILE A 85 7.58 -14.51 -5.75
CA ILE A 85 6.78 -14.16 -4.57
C ILE A 85 5.42 -13.57 -4.97
N VAL A 86 5.40 -12.70 -5.98
CA VAL A 86 4.16 -12.09 -6.50
C VAL A 86 3.24 -13.13 -7.16
N ILE A 87 3.79 -14.15 -7.84
CA ILE A 87 3.02 -15.20 -8.52
C ILE A 87 2.47 -16.25 -7.55
N SER A 88 3.27 -16.66 -6.55
CA SER A 88 2.85 -17.66 -5.57
C SER A 88 3.30 -17.26 -4.15
N PRO A 89 2.56 -16.36 -3.48
CA PRO A 89 2.94 -15.84 -2.18
C PRO A 89 3.07 -16.94 -1.14
N ALA A 90 2.09 -17.82 -1.01
CA ALA A 90 2.06 -18.83 0.06
C ALA A 90 3.22 -19.83 -0.01
N ALA A 91 3.52 -20.36 -1.20
CA ALA A 91 4.63 -21.30 -1.37
C ALA A 91 6.00 -20.59 -1.24
N ALA A 92 6.15 -19.40 -1.84
CA ALA A 92 7.39 -18.64 -1.78
C ALA A 92 7.73 -18.21 -0.34
N LEU A 93 6.77 -17.62 0.38
CA LEU A 93 6.99 -17.09 1.74
C LEU A 93 7.27 -18.20 2.76
N ASN A 94 6.63 -19.37 2.62
CA ASN A 94 6.96 -20.58 3.42
C ASN A 94 8.38 -21.11 3.15
N GLN A 95 8.89 -20.98 1.92
CA GLN A 95 10.28 -21.33 1.62
C GLN A 95 11.25 -20.25 2.14
N LEU A 96 10.88 -18.97 2.02
CA LEU A 96 11.70 -17.84 2.44
C LEU A 96 11.89 -17.77 3.95
N SER A 97 10.87 -18.05 4.76
CA SER A 97 11.01 -18.09 6.23
C SER A 97 12.11 -19.02 6.71
N LYS A 98 12.33 -20.14 6.00
CA LYS A 98 13.40 -21.12 6.27
C LYS A 98 14.78 -20.65 5.81
N MET A 99 14.84 -19.72 4.84
CA MET A 99 16.07 -19.27 4.18
C MET A 99 16.62 -17.96 4.74
N VAL A 100 15.77 -16.96 5.00
CA VAL A 100 16.16 -15.63 5.52
C VAL A 100 16.95 -15.76 6.82
N TYR A 101 16.70 -16.81 7.60
CA TYR A 101 17.30 -17.07 8.90
C TYR A 101 18.18 -18.33 8.97
N SER A 102 18.59 -18.86 7.82
CA SER A 102 19.51 -19.99 7.74
C SER A 102 20.96 -19.52 7.61
N ASN A 103 21.86 -20.18 8.34
CA ASN A 103 23.30 -19.92 8.28
C ASN A 103 23.95 -20.47 7.00
N CYS A 104 23.19 -21.17 6.14
CA CYS A 104 23.63 -21.60 4.82
C CYS A 104 23.72 -20.44 3.79
N PHE A 105 23.16 -19.27 4.10
CA PHE A 105 23.16 -18.11 3.21
C PHE A 105 23.96 -16.94 3.80
N SER A 106 24.70 -16.25 2.94
CA SER A 106 25.45 -15.05 3.32
C SER A 106 24.54 -13.90 3.72
N ILE A 107 25.09 -12.94 4.48
CA ILE A 107 24.43 -11.69 4.87
C ILE A 107 23.75 -11.01 3.67
N PHE A 108 24.47 -10.84 2.56
CA PHE A 108 23.95 -10.20 1.35
C PHE A 108 22.75 -10.94 0.74
N GLN A 109 22.80 -12.28 0.67
CA GLN A 109 21.68 -13.09 0.18
C GLN A 109 20.46 -12.99 1.13
N ARG A 110 20.68 -13.00 2.45
CA ARG A 110 19.59 -12.88 3.45
C ARG A 110 18.93 -11.48 3.41
N VAL A 111 19.73 -10.43 3.21
CA VAL A 111 19.25 -9.05 2.95
C VAL A 111 18.46 -8.99 1.63
N GLU A 112 18.98 -9.59 0.54
CA GLU A 112 18.31 -9.63 -0.76
C GLU A 112 16.93 -10.31 -0.68
N LEU A 113 16.83 -11.43 0.05
CA LEU A 113 15.55 -12.11 0.31
C LEU A 113 14.57 -11.23 1.07
N ALA A 114 14.99 -10.61 2.18
CA ALA A 114 14.12 -9.73 2.96
C ALA A 114 13.62 -8.55 2.11
N LYS A 115 14.53 -7.92 1.33
CA LYS A 115 14.22 -6.85 0.39
C LYS A 115 13.18 -7.28 -0.66
N ALA A 116 13.35 -8.47 -1.24
CA ALA A 116 12.43 -9.00 -2.25
C ALA A 116 11.02 -9.23 -1.71
N VAL A 117 10.86 -9.60 -0.43
CA VAL A 117 9.54 -9.70 0.24
C VAL A 117 8.87 -8.33 0.31
N GLY A 118 9.60 -7.28 0.71
CA GLY A 118 9.08 -5.91 0.75
C GLY A 118 8.64 -5.39 -0.63
N GLU A 119 9.45 -5.60 -1.67
CA GLU A 119 9.11 -5.18 -3.04
C GLU A 119 7.95 -5.99 -3.66
N ALA A 120 7.87 -7.29 -3.37
CA ALA A 120 6.73 -8.11 -3.78
C ALA A 120 5.41 -7.63 -3.16
N ALA A 121 5.43 -7.17 -1.90
CA ALA A 121 4.27 -6.55 -1.27
C ALA A 121 3.86 -5.24 -1.97
N GLN A 122 4.83 -4.38 -2.35
CA GLN A 122 4.53 -3.18 -3.14
C GLN A 122 3.84 -3.54 -4.47
N HIS A 123 4.33 -4.56 -5.18
CA HIS A 123 3.71 -5.03 -6.41
C HIS A 123 2.28 -5.56 -6.22
N LEU A 124 2.04 -6.42 -5.22
CA LEU A 124 0.71 -6.97 -4.93
C LEU A 124 -0.30 -5.91 -4.47
N SER A 125 0.17 -4.82 -3.86
CA SER A 125 -0.71 -3.70 -3.47
C SER A 125 -1.24 -2.86 -4.64
N ARG A 126 -0.64 -3.00 -5.84
CA ARG A 126 -0.92 -2.16 -7.01
C ARG A 126 -0.98 -2.99 -8.29
N VAL A 127 -1.80 -4.05 -8.30
CA VAL A 127 -2.01 -4.88 -9.49
C VAL A 127 -3.02 -4.21 -10.42
N GLU A 128 -2.57 -3.79 -11.61
CA GLU A 128 -3.42 -3.16 -12.64
C GLU A 128 -4.45 -4.18 -13.14
N THR A 129 -5.73 -3.93 -12.89
CA THR A 129 -6.79 -4.79 -13.41
C THR A 129 -7.10 -4.46 -14.86
N ARG A 130 -7.09 -5.50 -15.70
CA ARG A 130 -7.46 -5.45 -17.11
C ARG A 130 -8.70 -6.31 -17.31
N LEU A 131 -9.82 -5.65 -17.54
CA LEU A 131 -11.02 -6.28 -18.06
C LEU A 131 -10.77 -6.57 -19.54
N ASP A 132 -10.62 -7.85 -19.90
CA ASP A 132 -10.48 -8.29 -21.29
C ASP A 132 -11.85 -8.19 -22.01
N SER A 133 -12.25 -6.93 -22.29
CA SER A 133 -13.57 -6.52 -22.77
C SER A 133 -13.84 -6.85 -24.25
N ASN A 134 -13.54 -8.09 -24.65
CA ASN A 134 -13.73 -8.63 -26.00
C ASN A 134 -15.21 -8.76 -26.43
N GLN A 135 -16.18 -8.37 -25.59
CA GLN A 135 -17.60 -8.33 -25.93
C GLN A 135 -18.24 -6.92 -25.92
N MET A 136 -17.70 -5.95 -25.17
CA MET A 136 -18.22 -4.56 -25.13
C MET A 136 -18.22 -3.89 -26.51
N SER A 137 -17.26 -4.23 -27.36
CA SER A 137 -17.16 -3.71 -28.74
C SER A 137 -18.25 -4.25 -29.71
N LYS A 138 -19.05 -5.24 -29.30
CA LYS A 138 -20.20 -5.76 -30.05
C LYS A 138 -21.55 -5.26 -29.52
N GLN A 139 -21.73 -5.09 -28.21
CA GLN A 139 -22.97 -4.55 -27.65
C GLN A 139 -23.16 -3.06 -27.97
N LEU A 140 -22.09 -2.26 -27.91
CA LEU A 140 -22.11 -0.82 -28.27
C LEU A 140 -22.47 -0.51 -29.74
N LYS A 141 -22.64 -1.53 -30.60
CA LYS A 141 -23.12 -1.37 -31.99
C LYS A 141 -24.60 -1.71 -32.21
N ASN A 142 -25.28 -2.28 -31.22
CA ASN A 142 -26.71 -2.61 -31.34
C ASN A 142 -27.64 -1.64 -30.60
N ASP A 143 -27.12 -0.79 -29.71
CA ASP A 143 -27.89 0.19 -28.92
C ASP A 143 -28.09 1.57 -29.59
N GLU A 144 -27.78 1.73 -30.89
CA GLU A 144 -28.14 2.95 -31.64
C GLU A 144 -29.66 3.15 -31.85
N SER A 145 -30.49 2.23 -31.35
CA SER A 145 -31.95 2.27 -31.49
C SER A 145 -32.70 3.04 -30.40
N CYS A 146 -32.07 3.36 -29.25
CA CYS A 146 -32.74 4.06 -28.15
C CYS A 146 -32.48 5.59 -28.15
N LYS A 147 -33.09 6.29 -29.10
CA LYS A 147 -33.12 7.78 -29.11
C LYS A 147 -34.04 8.32 -28.01
N MET A 148 -33.65 9.46 -27.42
CA MET A 148 -34.31 10.22 -26.33
C MET A 148 -34.19 9.59 -24.92
N ALA A 149 -33.83 10.32 -23.86
CA ALA A 149 -34.21 11.71 -23.58
C ALA A 149 -33.10 12.52 -22.87
N LYS A 150 -33.00 13.82 -23.20
CA LYS A 150 -32.18 14.77 -22.44
C LYS A 150 -32.82 15.00 -21.06
N ARG A 151 -32.17 14.57 -19.98
CA ARG A 151 -32.67 14.81 -18.63
C ARG A 151 -32.40 16.27 -18.22
N ILE A 152 -33.39 17.10 -18.47
CA ILE A 152 -33.46 18.51 -18.06
C ILE A 152 -33.49 18.55 -16.52
N TYR A 153 -32.68 19.42 -15.89
CA TYR A 153 -32.76 19.69 -14.45
C TYR A 153 -34.17 20.19 -14.08
N PRO A 154 -34.74 19.83 -12.92
CA PRO A 154 -35.98 20.44 -12.46
C PRO A 154 -35.79 21.96 -12.33
N PRO A 155 -36.70 22.79 -12.87
CA PRO A 155 -36.54 24.23 -12.85
C PRO A 155 -36.71 24.78 -11.43
N ILE A 156 -35.77 25.63 -11.00
CA ILE A 156 -35.89 26.37 -9.73
C ILE A 156 -36.97 27.45 -9.91
N PRO A 157 -38.05 27.47 -9.09
CA PRO A 157 -39.07 28.51 -9.18
C PRO A 157 -38.52 29.86 -8.73
N VAL A 158 -38.78 30.91 -9.52
CA VAL A 158 -38.29 32.28 -9.25
C VAL A 158 -39.47 33.21 -8.94
N PRO A 159 -39.56 33.85 -7.77
CA PRO A 159 -40.43 35.01 -7.57
C PRO A 159 -39.84 36.24 -8.26
N ARG A 160 -40.69 37.02 -8.96
CA ARG A 160 -40.27 38.01 -9.96
C ARG A 160 -40.11 39.44 -9.42
N LYS A 161 -38.97 40.06 -9.77
CA LYS A 161 -38.74 41.53 -9.99
C LYS A 161 -38.90 42.45 -8.75
N THR A 162 -38.25 43.60 -8.63
CA THR A 162 -37.19 44.27 -9.43
C THR A 162 -35.86 44.27 -8.61
N THR A 163 -34.76 44.99 -8.87
CA THR A 163 -34.39 46.05 -9.84
C THR A 163 -32.92 45.89 -10.27
N THR A 164 -32.36 46.86 -11.00
CA THR A 164 -31.02 46.92 -11.60
C THR A 164 -29.92 47.48 -10.69
N ILE A 165 -28.73 46.87 -10.71
CA ILE A 165 -27.46 47.59 -10.89
C ILE A 165 -26.64 46.80 -11.91
N GLY A 166 -26.18 47.46 -12.98
CA GLY A 166 -25.22 46.90 -13.92
C GLY A 166 -23.94 47.74 -13.92
N LEU A 167 -22.78 47.11 -13.81
CA LEU A 167 -21.48 47.75 -13.98
C LEU A 167 -20.47 46.79 -14.63
N PHE A 168 -19.62 47.37 -15.45
CA PHE A 168 -18.98 46.80 -16.64
C PHE A 168 -17.87 45.75 -16.42
N GLU A 169 -17.71 44.94 -17.47
CA GLU A 169 -16.46 44.30 -17.95
C GLU A 169 -15.34 43.92 -16.96
N GLY A 170 -15.42 42.70 -16.43
CA GLY A 170 -14.24 41.89 -16.11
C GLY A 170 -13.97 40.85 -17.21
N LYS A 171 -13.21 41.20 -18.26
CA LYS A 171 -12.99 40.36 -19.47
C LYS A 171 -12.27 39.01 -19.26
N ASN A 172 -12.06 38.56 -18.02
CA ASN A 172 -11.28 37.37 -17.66
C ASN A 172 -11.95 36.41 -16.64
N THR A 173 -13.25 36.50 -16.37
CA THR A 173 -13.95 35.45 -15.60
C THR A 173 -14.22 34.21 -16.45
N ARG A 174 -13.20 33.35 -16.47
CA ARG A 174 -13.09 32.10 -17.23
C ARG A 174 -14.32 31.20 -17.03
N ARG A 175 -15.04 30.94 -18.13
CA ARG A 175 -16.28 30.13 -18.20
C ARG A 175 -16.17 28.79 -17.44
N TRP A 176 -16.90 28.66 -16.34
CA TRP A 176 -17.40 27.35 -15.90
C TRP A 176 -18.46 26.90 -16.91
N GLY A 177 -18.15 25.90 -17.74
CA GLY A 177 -19.12 25.37 -18.72
C GLY A 177 -18.55 24.47 -19.82
N ASN A 178 -17.32 24.70 -20.30
CA ASN A 178 -16.77 23.99 -21.48
C ASN A 178 -15.48 23.18 -21.16
N ALA A 179 -15.47 22.41 -20.07
CA ALA A 179 -14.28 21.66 -19.62
C ALA A 179 -14.50 20.13 -19.51
N VAL A 180 -15.53 19.59 -20.15
CA VAL A 180 -16.02 18.21 -19.89
C VAL A 180 -15.84 17.25 -21.08
N THR A 181 -15.61 17.72 -22.31
CA THR A 181 -15.47 16.84 -23.50
C THR A 181 -14.08 16.23 -23.70
N HIS A 182 -13.01 16.82 -23.14
CA HIS A 182 -11.63 16.32 -23.30
C HIS A 182 -11.06 15.59 -22.07
N ARG A 183 -11.85 15.34 -21.03
CA ARG A 183 -11.42 14.58 -19.83
C ARG A 183 -11.67 13.06 -19.91
N VAL A 184 -12.31 12.58 -20.97
CA VAL A 184 -12.83 11.19 -21.04
C VAL A 184 -11.80 10.16 -21.56
N ASN A 185 -10.71 10.60 -22.22
CA ASN A 185 -9.71 9.69 -22.82
C ASN A 185 -8.38 9.60 -22.04
N LYS A 186 -8.47 9.26 -20.75
CA LYS A 186 -7.51 8.33 -20.15
C LYS A 186 -8.33 7.22 -19.53
N SER A 187 -8.10 5.98 -19.98
CA SER A 187 -8.62 4.82 -19.26
C SER A 187 -8.14 4.92 -17.82
N GLU A 188 -9.07 5.04 -16.88
CA GLU A 188 -8.75 4.99 -15.47
C GLU A 188 -8.19 3.60 -15.21
N LYS A 189 -6.89 3.53 -14.95
CA LYS A 189 -6.22 2.30 -14.54
C LYS A 189 -6.80 1.94 -13.19
N LEU A 190 -7.76 1.02 -13.20
CA LEU A 190 -8.21 0.34 -12.01
C LEU A 190 -7.05 -0.54 -11.54
N PHE A 191 -6.71 -0.47 -10.27
CA PHE A 191 -5.81 -1.41 -9.61
C PHE A 191 -6.53 -2.03 -8.43
N VAL A 192 -6.16 -3.26 -8.10
CA VAL A 192 -6.64 -3.99 -6.94
C VAL A 192 -5.45 -4.29 -6.02
N ASN A 193 -5.69 -4.18 -4.72
CA ASN A 193 -4.73 -4.55 -3.69
C ASN A 193 -4.91 -6.05 -3.37
N LEU A 194 -4.19 -6.91 -4.07
CA LEU A 194 -4.15 -8.36 -3.82
C LEU A 194 -3.30 -8.73 -2.60
N LEU A 195 -2.49 -7.80 -2.08
CA LEU A 195 -1.71 -8.03 -0.85
C LEU A 195 -2.64 -8.25 0.34
N ALA A 196 -3.82 -7.63 0.35
CA ALA A 196 -4.82 -7.73 1.41
C ALA A 196 -5.05 -9.17 1.90
N ASP A 197 -5.34 -10.09 0.97
CA ASP A 197 -5.69 -11.49 1.27
C ASP A 197 -4.51 -12.30 1.84
N VAL A 198 -3.28 -11.90 1.51
CA VAL A 198 -2.04 -12.64 1.83
C VAL A 198 -1.10 -11.89 2.78
N ALA A 199 -1.44 -10.68 3.24
CA ALA A 199 -0.56 -9.81 4.02
C ALA A 199 -0.04 -10.48 5.31
N HIS A 200 -0.89 -11.27 5.95
CA HIS A 200 -0.53 -12.06 7.14
C HIS A 200 0.61 -13.06 6.85
N LEU A 201 0.70 -13.63 5.65
CA LEU A 201 1.78 -14.53 5.24
C LEU A 201 3.11 -13.79 5.08
N PHE A 202 3.08 -12.56 4.55
CA PHE A 202 4.27 -11.71 4.43
C PHE A 202 4.87 -11.43 5.81
N ILE A 203 4.02 -10.97 6.74
CA ILE A 203 4.40 -10.70 8.12
C ILE A 203 4.88 -11.97 8.84
N ALA A 204 4.11 -13.06 8.77
CA ALA A 204 4.48 -14.34 9.39
C ALA A 204 5.84 -14.86 8.87
N SER A 205 6.13 -14.74 7.57
CA SER A 205 7.42 -15.17 7.00
C SER A 205 8.62 -14.33 7.46
N LEU A 206 8.39 -13.05 7.76
CA LEU A 206 9.38 -12.11 8.30
C LEU A 206 9.45 -12.10 9.83
N LEU A 207 8.63 -12.91 10.51
CA LEU A 207 8.59 -13.02 11.97
C LEU A 207 8.68 -14.48 12.47
N THR A 208 8.83 -15.48 11.59
CA THR A 208 8.73 -16.90 11.95
C THR A 208 9.68 -17.30 13.09
N LYS A 209 10.92 -16.78 13.10
CA LYS A 209 11.88 -17.01 14.19
C LYS A 209 11.76 -16.06 15.39
N SER A 210 10.94 -15.02 15.32
CA SER A 210 10.70 -14.17 16.50
C SER A 210 9.84 -14.89 17.54
N GLU A 211 8.96 -15.81 17.10
CA GLU A 211 8.12 -16.66 17.95
C GLU A 211 8.94 -17.80 18.62
N ASP A 212 9.80 -18.48 17.86
CA ASP A 212 10.60 -19.61 18.35
C ASP A 212 11.74 -19.19 19.31
N ASP A 213 12.44 -18.10 19.00
CA ASP A 213 13.85 -17.93 19.38
C ASP A 213 14.12 -16.73 20.31
N HIS A 214 13.06 -16.02 20.78
CA HIS A 214 13.14 -14.94 21.79
C HIS A 214 14.29 -13.92 21.53
N PHE A 215 14.29 -13.37 20.31
CA PHE A 215 15.28 -12.41 19.80
C PHE A 215 16.72 -12.95 19.63
N SER A 216 16.99 -14.25 19.84
CA SER A 216 18.32 -14.84 19.57
C SER A 216 18.75 -14.57 18.11
N PHE A 217 17.81 -14.62 17.17
CA PHE A 217 18.02 -14.27 15.76
C PHE A 217 18.65 -12.88 15.55
N PHE A 218 18.35 -11.89 16.41
CA PHE A 218 18.93 -10.55 16.31
C PHE A 218 20.20 -10.37 17.18
N ARG A 219 20.64 -11.39 17.92
CA ARG A 219 21.88 -11.37 18.71
C ARG A 219 23.12 -11.70 17.88
N ASP A 220 22.94 -12.27 16.68
CA ASP A 220 24.02 -12.44 15.71
C ASP A 220 24.67 -11.08 15.40
N SER A 221 25.98 -11.08 15.14
CA SER A 221 26.82 -9.89 14.99
C SER A 221 26.54 -9.02 13.75
N ASP A 222 25.40 -9.20 13.10
CA ASP A 222 25.03 -8.58 11.83
C ASP A 222 23.71 -7.78 11.97
N PRO A 223 23.75 -6.44 12.01
CA PRO A 223 22.55 -5.61 12.03
C PRO A 223 21.87 -5.49 10.65
N TYR A 224 22.50 -5.90 9.54
CA TYR A 224 21.99 -5.60 8.19
C TYR A 224 20.75 -6.42 7.83
N VAL A 225 20.77 -7.75 8.01
CA VAL A 225 19.58 -8.60 7.76
C VAL A 225 18.41 -8.16 8.64
N SER A 226 18.69 -7.97 9.93
CA SER A 226 17.75 -7.52 10.94
C SER A 226 17.09 -6.17 10.61
N ALA A 227 17.88 -5.18 10.19
CA ALA A 227 17.35 -3.88 9.77
C ALA A 227 16.49 -3.98 8.50
N GLU A 228 16.88 -4.83 7.54
CA GLU A 228 16.13 -5.01 6.30
C GLU A 228 14.81 -5.76 6.49
N VAL A 229 14.75 -6.71 7.44
CA VAL A 229 13.51 -7.36 7.87
C VAL A 229 12.55 -6.31 8.45
N LEU A 230 13.00 -5.48 9.40
CA LEU A 230 12.17 -4.41 9.97
C LEU A 230 11.69 -3.42 8.89
N ARG A 231 12.58 -3.02 7.97
CA ARG A 231 12.24 -2.15 6.83
C ARG A 231 11.18 -2.77 5.92
N SER A 232 11.27 -4.08 5.67
CA SER A 232 10.34 -4.79 4.79
C SER A 232 8.98 -4.99 5.46
N ILE A 233 8.93 -5.19 6.79
CA ILE A 233 7.68 -5.14 7.57
C ILE A 233 7.02 -3.76 7.42
N SER A 234 7.77 -2.65 7.58
CA SER A 234 7.23 -1.30 7.37
C SER A 234 6.61 -1.14 5.98
N VAL A 235 7.28 -1.63 4.93
CA VAL A 235 6.77 -1.58 3.56
C VAL A 235 5.48 -2.40 3.39
N VAL A 236 5.41 -3.63 3.93
CA VAL A 236 4.19 -4.45 3.90
C VAL A 236 3.03 -3.73 4.57
N VAL A 237 3.26 -3.16 5.76
CA VAL A 237 2.24 -2.47 6.56
C VAL A 237 1.74 -1.20 5.84
N GLN A 238 2.63 -0.38 5.29
CA GLN A 238 2.25 0.77 4.43
C GLN A 238 1.40 0.35 3.21
N CYS A 239 1.72 -0.79 2.61
CA CYS A 239 1.00 -1.32 1.45
C CYS A 239 -0.39 -1.88 1.77
N VAL A 240 -0.69 -2.13 3.06
CA VAL A 240 -2.01 -2.58 3.54
C VAL A 240 -2.82 -1.44 4.17
N ALA A 241 -2.22 -0.28 4.49
CA ALA A 241 -2.86 0.85 5.18
C ALA A 241 -4.18 1.35 4.52
N SER A 242 -4.33 1.23 3.20
CA SER A 242 -5.58 1.55 2.50
C SER A 242 -6.74 0.59 2.83
N ASN A 243 -6.43 -0.64 3.25
CA ASN A 243 -7.37 -1.73 3.43
C ASN A 243 -7.80 -1.79 4.90
N ARG A 244 -8.67 -0.84 5.27
CA ARG A 244 -9.14 -0.58 6.65
C ARG A 244 -9.74 -1.77 7.41
N HIS A 245 -10.16 -2.83 6.71
CA HIS A 245 -10.69 -4.06 7.32
C HIS A 245 -9.60 -5.06 7.74
N ILE A 246 -8.35 -4.87 7.30
CA ILE A 246 -7.19 -5.75 7.60
C ILE A 246 -6.11 -4.99 8.36
N ALA A 247 -5.81 -3.75 7.96
CA ALA A 247 -4.72 -2.96 8.53
C ALA A 247 -4.74 -2.89 10.07
N PRO A 248 -5.88 -2.66 10.75
CA PRO A 248 -5.91 -2.63 12.21
C PRO A 248 -5.49 -3.95 12.87
N VAL A 249 -6.09 -5.06 12.45
CA VAL A 249 -5.80 -6.41 13.00
C VAL A 249 -4.35 -6.81 12.73
N LEU A 250 -3.83 -6.48 11.54
CA LEU A 250 -2.44 -6.75 11.18
C LEU A 250 -1.46 -5.94 12.05
N CYS A 251 -1.75 -4.66 12.28
CA CYS A 251 -0.91 -3.77 13.10
C CYS A 251 -0.96 -4.17 14.58
N GLU A 252 -2.14 -4.51 15.10
CA GLU A 252 -2.33 -4.99 16.47
C GLU A 252 -1.51 -6.25 16.75
N ASN A 253 -1.51 -7.22 15.83
CA ASN A 253 -0.71 -8.44 15.95
C ASN A 253 0.82 -8.19 15.89
N ILE A 254 1.27 -7.15 15.16
CA ILE A 254 2.70 -6.78 15.05
C ILE A 254 3.18 -6.00 16.28
N MET A 255 2.29 -5.24 16.94
CA MET A 255 2.68 -4.29 17.98
C MET A 255 3.40 -4.91 19.20
N PRO A 256 3.04 -6.10 19.72
CA PRO A 256 3.79 -6.76 20.81
C PRO A 256 5.25 -7.04 20.45
N PHE A 257 5.52 -7.51 19.22
CA PHE A 257 6.87 -7.69 18.72
C PHE A 257 7.64 -6.36 18.68
N VAL A 258 7.01 -5.31 18.13
CA VAL A 258 7.60 -3.96 18.07
C VAL A 258 7.96 -3.45 19.47
N LEU A 259 7.02 -3.45 20.41
CA LEU A 259 7.24 -3.00 21.80
C LEU A 259 8.40 -3.75 22.45
N THR A 260 8.51 -5.06 22.22
CA THR A 260 9.58 -5.87 22.81
C THR A 260 10.94 -5.57 22.18
N VAL A 261 11.00 -5.33 20.86
CA VAL A 261 12.24 -4.93 20.19
C VAL A 261 12.69 -3.52 20.60
N VAL A 262 11.83 -2.50 20.64
CA VAL A 262 12.27 -1.16 21.07
C VAL A 262 12.72 -1.11 22.53
N SER A 263 12.18 -1.97 23.41
CA SER A 263 12.53 -2.01 24.84
C SER A 263 13.73 -2.89 25.18
N GLN A 264 13.83 -4.10 24.62
CA GLN A 264 14.76 -5.14 25.10
C GLN A 264 15.90 -5.48 24.12
N HIS A 265 15.83 -5.03 22.87
CA HIS A 265 16.81 -5.45 21.87
C HIS A 265 18.21 -4.89 22.19
N PRO A 266 19.30 -5.70 22.20
CA PRO A 266 20.61 -5.24 22.66
C PRO A 266 21.28 -4.17 21.78
N LEU A 267 21.14 -4.24 20.45
CA LEU A 267 21.79 -3.31 19.51
C LEU A 267 20.98 -2.01 19.33
N PRO A 268 21.56 -0.82 19.56
CA PRO A 268 20.93 0.49 19.34
C PRO A 268 20.41 0.69 17.91
N THR A 269 21.18 0.26 16.90
CA THR A 269 20.82 0.42 15.49
C THR A 269 19.51 -0.29 15.14
N ILE A 270 19.25 -1.45 15.75
CA ILE A 270 18.01 -2.21 15.55
C ILE A 270 16.85 -1.58 16.33
N ARG A 271 17.06 -1.12 17.58
CA ARG A 271 16.07 -0.33 18.32
C ARG A 271 15.64 0.91 17.52
N ARG A 272 16.61 1.65 16.97
CA ARG A 272 16.37 2.83 16.10
C ARG A 272 15.52 2.50 14.88
N GLN A 273 15.80 1.40 14.17
CA GLN A 273 14.96 0.98 13.03
C GLN A 273 13.58 0.50 13.48
N CYS A 274 13.48 -0.13 14.66
CA CYS A 274 12.20 -0.56 15.20
C CYS A 274 11.32 0.62 15.66
N TRP A 275 11.91 1.74 16.11
CA TRP A 275 11.16 2.98 16.34
C TRP A 275 10.52 3.53 15.06
N ILE A 276 11.21 3.45 13.91
CA ILE A 276 10.62 3.80 12.61
C ILE A 276 9.44 2.87 12.31
N LEU A 277 9.62 1.55 12.47
CA LEU A 277 8.55 0.57 12.30
C LEU A 277 7.36 0.84 13.24
N ALA A 278 7.60 1.23 14.50
CA ALA A 278 6.54 1.60 15.44
C ALA A 278 5.69 2.76 14.93
N GLY A 279 6.33 3.80 14.38
CA GLY A 279 5.65 4.90 13.72
C GLY A 279 4.81 4.43 12.52
N GLU A 280 5.38 3.62 11.63
CA GLU A 280 4.67 3.11 10.45
C GLU A 280 3.48 2.19 10.78
N VAL A 281 3.63 1.33 11.79
CA VAL A 281 2.55 0.48 12.32
C VAL A 281 1.44 1.33 12.94
N MET A 282 1.77 2.23 13.85
CA MET A 282 0.79 3.09 14.52
C MET A 282 0.05 4.00 13.53
N ARG A 283 0.75 4.55 12.53
CA ARG A 283 0.14 5.38 11.47
C ARG A 283 -0.74 4.55 10.53
N SER A 284 -0.30 3.36 10.11
CA SER A 284 -1.10 2.50 9.24
C SER A 284 -2.33 1.92 9.95
N TRP A 285 -2.25 1.68 11.26
CA TRP A 285 -3.36 1.23 12.10
C TRP A 285 -4.49 2.27 12.14
N CYS A 286 -4.17 3.53 12.44
CA CYS A 286 -5.17 4.62 12.41
C CYS A 286 -5.49 5.09 10.97
N GLY A 287 -4.68 4.69 9.98
CA GLY A 287 -4.76 4.98 8.56
C GLY A 287 -4.32 6.40 8.18
N ALA A 288 -3.37 6.95 8.92
CA ALA A 288 -2.57 8.09 8.49
C ALA A 288 -1.62 7.67 7.34
N GLY A 289 -1.09 8.65 6.60
CA GLY A 289 -0.07 8.40 5.57
C GLY A 289 1.25 7.89 6.16
N PRO A 290 2.15 7.29 5.38
CA PRO A 290 3.46 6.83 5.87
C PRO A 290 4.29 7.97 6.48
N LEU A 291 5.19 7.65 7.41
CA LEU A 291 6.18 8.60 7.93
C LEU A 291 7.37 8.72 6.97
N ILE A 292 7.82 7.59 6.41
CA ILE A 292 8.88 7.48 5.40
C ILE A 292 8.30 6.85 4.13
N SER A 293 8.24 7.61 3.04
CA SER A 293 7.82 7.05 1.75
C SER A 293 8.94 6.20 1.12
N TYR A 294 8.82 4.88 1.20
CA TYR A 294 9.70 3.94 0.49
C TYR A 294 9.36 3.77 -1.01
N ASN A 295 8.59 4.69 -1.61
CA ASN A 295 8.28 4.71 -3.04
C ASN A 295 9.24 5.64 -3.79
N ASP A 296 9.83 5.14 -4.88
CA ASP A 296 10.59 5.96 -5.83
C ASP A 296 9.68 6.98 -6.55
N ALA A 297 10.24 8.15 -6.90
CA ALA A 297 9.48 9.31 -7.39
C ALA A 297 8.71 9.10 -8.71
N SER A 298 8.93 7.98 -9.40
CA SER A 298 8.17 7.57 -10.59
C SER A 298 6.81 6.94 -10.25
N VAL A 299 6.68 6.32 -9.07
CA VAL A 299 5.49 5.58 -8.66
C VAL A 299 4.57 6.51 -7.89
N ARG A 300 3.87 7.39 -8.62
CA ARG A 300 2.88 8.30 -8.03
C ARG A 300 1.92 7.49 -7.15
N PRO A 301 1.76 7.83 -5.85
CA PRO A 301 0.64 7.30 -5.09
C PRO A 301 -0.65 7.66 -5.82
N TYR A 302 -1.64 6.78 -5.66
CA TYR A 302 -2.94 6.85 -6.31
C TYR A 302 -3.51 8.28 -6.36
N GLY A 303 -4.17 8.62 -7.46
CA GLY A 303 -5.04 9.80 -7.51
C GLY A 303 -6.10 9.65 -6.43
N GLY A 304 -6.00 10.47 -5.38
CA GLY A 304 -6.72 10.24 -4.13
C GLY A 304 -5.85 9.58 -3.07
N LEU A 305 -5.01 10.39 -2.41
CA LEU A 305 -4.58 10.13 -1.03
C LEU A 305 -5.82 10.23 -0.12
N ILE A 306 -6.65 9.19 -0.05
CA ILE A 306 -7.81 9.08 0.86
C ILE A 306 -7.34 8.71 2.29
N TYR A 307 -6.30 9.40 2.77
CA TYR A 307 -5.86 9.39 4.17
C TYR A 307 -6.67 10.42 5.01
N SER A 308 -7.70 11.01 4.40
CA SER A 308 -8.68 11.91 4.99
C SER A 308 -10.04 11.24 5.31
N SER A 309 -10.18 9.93 5.06
CA SER A 309 -11.28 9.16 5.65
C SER A 309 -10.96 8.93 7.12
N SER A 310 -11.82 9.48 7.99
CA SER A 310 -11.79 9.46 9.46
C SER A 310 -10.72 8.55 10.09
N LEU A 311 -9.67 9.16 10.65
CA LEU A 311 -8.69 8.44 11.47
C LEU A 311 -9.41 7.78 12.66
N THR A 312 -9.06 6.54 12.96
CA THR A 312 -9.69 5.74 14.01
C THR A 312 -8.65 5.31 15.05
N PHE A 313 -8.91 5.64 16.32
CA PHE A 313 -8.04 5.29 17.45
C PHE A 313 -8.78 4.35 18.39
N SER A 314 -8.52 3.05 18.26
CA SER A 314 -9.07 2.03 19.16
C SER A 314 -8.46 2.14 20.57
N GLN A 315 -8.96 1.37 21.54
CA GLN A 315 -8.38 1.40 22.90
C GLN A 315 -7.00 0.76 22.92
N GLU A 316 -6.82 -0.27 22.08
CA GLU A 316 -5.60 -1.02 21.85
C GLU A 316 -4.53 -0.08 21.26
N TRP A 317 -4.86 0.70 20.22
CA TRP A 317 -3.98 1.74 19.68
C TRP A 317 -3.55 2.76 20.75
N LYS A 318 -4.51 3.26 21.55
CA LYS A 318 -4.22 4.20 22.65
C LYS A 318 -3.39 3.58 23.77
N SER A 319 -3.46 2.26 23.96
CA SER A 319 -2.64 1.53 24.92
C SER A 319 -1.22 1.33 24.39
N ALA A 320 -1.06 1.05 23.09
CA ALA A 320 0.22 0.95 22.40
C ALA A 320 0.98 2.28 22.39
N GLN A 321 0.29 3.41 22.16
CA GLN A 321 0.89 4.74 22.28
C GLN A 321 1.48 4.96 23.69
N ARG A 322 0.68 4.72 24.74
CA ARG A 322 1.12 4.86 26.13
C ARG A 322 2.27 3.90 26.48
N ALA A 323 2.27 2.69 25.92
CA ALA A 323 3.37 1.73 26.09
C ALA A 323 4.67 2.23 25.44
N LEU A 324 4.61 2.78 24.22
CA LEU A 324 5.75 3.43 23.57
C LEU A 324 6.27 4.63 24.37
N GLU A 325 5.38 5.52 24.82
CA GLU A 325 5.73 6.66 25.68
C GLU A 325 6.41 6.21 26.99
N SER A 326 5.94 5.13 27.62
CA SER A 326 6.55 4.57 28.84
C SER A 326 7.88 3.83 28.59
N THR A 327 8.12 3.36 27.37
CA THR A 327 9.36 2.68 26.97
C THR A 327 10.49 3.67 26.69
N PHE A 328 10.14 4.92 26.37
CA PHE A 328 11.11 5.94 26.00
C PHE A 328 11.85 6.53 27.21
N SER A 329 13.10 6.09 27.40
CA SER A 329 14.04 6.66 28.39
C SER A 329 15.21 7.36 27.70
N LEU A 330 15.25 8.69 27.80
CA LEU A 330 16.33 9.56 27.28
C LEU A 330 17.74 9.20 27.77
N LYS A 331 17.87 8.40 28.84
CA LYS A 331 19.13 8.11 29.51
C LYS A 331 19.87 6.86 28.98
N GLU A 332 19.19 5.99 28.23
CA GLU A 332 19.69 4.63 27.96
C GLU A 332 20.15 4.40 26.51
N ASP A 333 19.64 5.15 25.54
CA ASP A 333 20.05 5.01 24.13
C ASP A 333 19.96 6.32 23.32
N PRO A 334 21.04 7.13 23.25
CA PRO A 334 21.05 8.37 22.47
C PRO A 334 20.94 8.15 20.95
N LEU A 335 21.30 6.96 20.42
CA LEU A 335 21.23 6.69 18.98
C LEU A 335 19.80 6.39 18.51
N SER A 336 18.97 5.84 19.40
CA SER A 336 17.54 5.68 19.13
C SER A 336 16.72 6.92 19.53
N ALA A 337 17.20 7.72 20.49
CA ALA A 337 16.42 8.77 21.14
C ALA A 337 15.85 9.80 20.15
N ASP A 338 16.67 10.31 19.22
CA ASP A 338 16.23 11.28 18.21
C ASP A 338 15.04 10.77 17.40
N VAL A 339 15.08 9.51 16.96
CA VAL A 339 14.02 8.88 16.16
C VAL A 339 12.79 8.62 17.02
N ALA A 340 12.97 8.15 18.25
CA ALA A 340 11.88 7.92 19.18
C ALA A 340 11.10 9.21 19.50
N ILE A 341 11.81 10.33 19.74
CA ILE A 341 11.18 11.65 19.96
C ILE A 341 10.36 12.07 18.74
N ILE A 342 10.92 11.96 17.53
CA ILE A 342 10.22 12.31 16.28
C ILE A 342 8.95 11.47 16.12
N VAL A 343 9.03 10.16 16.35
CA VAL A 343 7.88 9.25 16.22
C VAL A 343 6.82 9.54 17.29
N LEU A 344 7.20 9.76 18.54
CA LEU A 344 6.25 10.07 19.61
C LEU A 344 5.56 11.43 19.39
N ALA A 345 6.31 12.45 18.98
CA ALA A 345 5.75 13.77 18.65
C ALA A 345 4.77 13.69 17.47
N ASP A 346 5.12 12.99 16.39
CA ASP A 346 4.26 12.79 15.22
C ASP A 346 2.96 12.03 15.57
N LEU A 347 3.03 11.00 16.43
CA LEU A 347 1.83 10.30 16.91
C LEU A 347 0.94 11.19 17.80
N GLN A 348 1.53 12.07 18.60
CA GLN A 348 0.79 13.06 19.39
C GLN A 348 0.15 14.13 18.50
N ASP A 349 0.85 14.62 17.47
CA ASP A 349 0.33 15.57 16.49
C ASP A 349 -0.88 15.02 15.71
N ILE A 350 -0.86 13.73 15.35
CA ILE A 350 -2.01 13.05 14.72
C ILE A 350 -3.24 13.05 15.65
N VAL A 351 -3.05 12.80 16.94
CA VAL A 351 -4.14 12.81 17.94
C VAL A 351 -4.64 14.24 18.20
N ALA A 352 -3.74 15.23 18.26
CA ALA A 352 -4.11 16.63 18.42
C ALA A 352 -4.90 17.15 17.20
N ALA A 353 -4.41 16.91 15.99
CA ALA A 353 -5.06 17.34 14.74
C ALA A 353 -6.46 16.74 14.56
N THR A 354 -6.70 15.52 15.03
CA THR A 354 -8.02 14.87 14.98
C THR A 354 -8.99 15.40 16.03
N LEU A 355 -8.50 15.69 17.25
CA LEU A 355 -9.28 16.40 18.26
C LEU A 355 -9.67 17.79 17.76
N ASP A 356 -8.74 18.54 17.17
CA ASP A 356 -9.01 19.86 16.58
C ASP A 356 -10.00 19.81 15.41
N PHE A 357 -9.93 18.76 14.57
CA PHE A 357 -10.90 18.56 13.50
C PHE A 357 -12.32 18.29 14.04
N GLU A 358 -12.49 17.42 15.05
CA GLU A 358 -13.81 17.17 15.65
C GLU A 358 -14.30 18.37 16.48
N ASN A 359 -13.40 19.15 17.10
CA ASN A 359 -13.71 20.44 17.73
C ASN A 359 -14.19 21.48 16.69
N MET A 360 -13.57 21.54 15.51
CA MET A 360 -14.00 22.41 14.41
C MET A 360 -15.35 21.96 13.83
N LYS A 361 -15.54 20.66 13.62
CA LYS A 361 -16.77 20.05 13.09
C LYS A 361 -17.97 20.21 14.03
N SER A 362 -17.76 20.10 15.34
CA SER A 362 -18.79 20.37 16.36
C SER A 362 -19.13 21.87 16.49
N ARG A 363 -18.17 22.78 16.25
CA ARG A 363 -18.44 24.22 16.10
C ARG A 363 -19.17 24.56 14.81
N ALA A 364 -18.93 23.83 13.73
CA ALA A 364 -19.55 23.99 12.41
C ALA A 364 -21.01 23.47 12.37
N VAL A 365 -21.79 23.74 13.42
CA VAL A 365 -23.18 23.27 13.57
C VAL A 365 -23.98 23.60 12.32
N VAL A 366 -24.58 22.54 11.76
CA VAL A 366 -25.65 22.48 10.75
C VAL A 366 -26.24 23.85 10.42
N PRO A 367 -26.30 24.27 9.13
CA PRO A 367 -27.05 25.45 8.75
C PRO A 367 -28.53 25.21 9.10
N LYS A 368 -28.93 25.68 10.28
CA LYS A 368 -30.33 25.70 10.72
C LYS A 368 -31.08 26.39 9.59
N ARG A 369 -32.07 25.71 9.02
CA ARG A 369 -32.99 26.29 8.03
C ARG A 369 -33.37 27.67 8.54
N ILE A 370 -32.90 28.71 7.85
CA ILE A 370 -33.36 30.07 8.08
C ILE A 370 -34.77 30.07 7.52
N VAL A 371 -35.74 29.68 8.36
CA VAL A 371 -37.15 29.84 8.06
C VAL A 371 -37.38 31.34 8.14
N ILE A 372 -37.30 32.00 6.99
CA ILE A 372 -37.73 33.38 6.83
C ILE A 372 -39.25 33.34 7.04
N THR A 373 -39.68 33.60 8.27
CA THR A 373 -41.08 33.90 8.57
C THR A 373 -41.42 35.20 7.89
N THR A 374 -41.99 35.12 6.69
CA THR A 374 -42.63 36.26 6.03
C THR A 374 -43.82 36.68 6.87
N THR A 375 -43.61 37.66 7.75
CA THR A 375 -44.71 38.41 8.37
C THR A 375 -45.44 39.14 7.25
N SER A 376 -46.56 38.57 6.80
CA SER A 376 -47.53 39.25 5.97
C SER A 376 -48.00 40.49 6.72
N GLY A 377 -47.85 41.66 6.12
CA GLY A 377 -48.40 42.89 6.69
C GLY A 377 -49.92 42.90 6.58
N GLU A 378 -50.59 43.26 7.66
CA GLU A 378 -51.86 43.96 7.58
C GLU A 378 -51.55 45.46 7.57
N GLY A 379 -52.05 46.17 6.57
CA GLY A 379 -51.92 47.61 6.47
C GLY A 379 -53.05 48.33 7.20
N VAL A 380 -52.79 49.58 7.56
CA VAL A 380 -53.80 50.61 7.84
C VAL A 380 -53.98 51.45 6.57
#